data_AF-A0A2H4X7G3-F1
#
_entry.id   AF-A0A2H4X7G3-F1
#
_cell.length_a   1.000
_cell.length_b   1.000
_cell.length_c   1.000
_cell.angle_alpha   90.00
_cell.angle_beta   90.00
_cell.angle_gamma   90.00
#
_symmetry.space_group_name_H-M   'P 1'
#
loop_
_entity.id
_entity.type
_entity.pdbx_description
1 polymer ?
#
loop_
_entity_poly.entity_id
_entity_poly.type
_entity_poly.pdbx_seq_one_letter_code
_entity_poly.pdbx_strand_id
1 'polypeptide(L)'
;RLFNSTRIPKLNKDELITDEKGRHLLVLRKGNFYVFDVVDKDGNIVKASEIHAHLKHILSDPSPAPEFPLGYLTSENRNTWALVRQTLLDNGNEEALSKIDSAVFCLCLDDFPTKDRIHLSHNMLHGSGMNRWFDKSFSIIMTEDGTAAINFEHSWGDGVAVLRFQNEVFKDSTERPSVSPESAPAAVDSSKAVQKLTFNLDDSLKAAVSDAKKKFDALVGSLTIEAMEFKRGGKEFLKTQKLSPDAISQLSFQMAFLRQYGQTT
;
A
#
# COMPACT_ATOMS: atom_id res chain seq x y z
N ARG A 1 -4.52 -7.22 -13.13
CA ARG A 1 -3.09 -6.98 -12.83
C ARG A 1 -2.89 -6.87 -11.32
N LEU A 2 -3.40 -7.84 -10.55
CA LEU A 2 -3.28 -7.79 -9.09
C LEU A 2 -1.83 -8.03 -8.66
N PHE A 3 -1.23 -9.12 -9.14
CA PHE A 3 0.09 -9.56 -8.70
C PHE A 3 1.20 -9.18 -9.68
N ASN A 4 2.42 -9.08 -9.16
CA ASN A 4 3.65 -8.83 -9.92
C ASN A 4 3.60 -7.61 -10.83
N SER A 5 2.74 -6.65 -10.49
CA SER A 5 2.39 -5.53 -11.36
C SER A 5 2.68 -4.21 -10.68
N THR A 6 3.08 -3.23 -11.48
CA THR A 6 3.37 -1.88 -11.01
C THR A 6 3.16 -0.89 -12.15
N ARG A 7 2.97 0.38 -11.80
CA ARG A 7 2.91 1.50 -12.72
C ARG A 7 4.27 2.18 -12.81
N ILE A 8 4.94 2.09 -13.94
CA ILE A 8 6.22 2.74 -14.18
C ILE A 8 5.99 4.18 -14.65
N PRO A 9 6.54 5.19 -13.97
CA PRO A 9 6.47 6.57 -14.45
C PRO A 9 7.24 6.72 -15.76
N LYS A 10 6.62 7.35 -16.74
CA LYS A 10 7.24 7.69 -18.03
C LYS A 10 6.83 9.11 -18.41
N LEU A 11 7.65 9.77 -19.23
CA LEU A 11 7.29 11.10 -19.72
C LEU A 11 5.98 11.02 -20.53
N ASN A 12 5.05 11.92 -20.23
CA ASN A 12 3.73 12.08 -20.84
C ASN A 12 2.72 10.96 -20.56
N LYS A 13 3.13 9.69 -20.58
CA LYS A 13 2.23 8.55 -20.35
C LYS A 13 2.96 7.38 -19.70
N ASP A 14 2.61 7.10 -18.46
CA ASP A 14 3.08 5.97 -17.68
C ASP A 14 2.74 4.62 -18.32
N GLU A 15 3.47 3.58 -17.87
CA GLU A 15 3.34 2.23 -18.38
C GLU A 15 2.92 1.26 -17.26
N LEU A 16 2.04 0.31 -17.58
CA LEU A 16 1.67 -0.77 -16.68
C LEU A 16 2.42 -2.04 -17.04
N ILE A 17 3.34 -2.45 -16.17
CA ILE A 17 4.15 -3.66 -16.37
C ILE A 17 3.69 -4.77 -15.44
N THR A 18 3.92 -6.00 -15.87
CA THR A 18 3.69 -7.21 -15.07
C THR A 18 4.81 -8.20 -15.35
N ASP A 19 5.44 -8.73 -14.31
CA ASP A 19 6.41 -9.82 -14.42
C ASP A 19 5.85 -11.10 -13.79
N GLU A 20 5.21 -11.94 -14.59
CA GLU A 20 4.56 -13.18 -14.13
C GLU A 20 5.54 -14.20 -13.52
N LYS A 21 6.86 -14.00 -13.63
CA LYS A 21 7.88 -14.86 -13.03
C LYS A 21 8.29 -14.41 -11.63
N GLY A 22 7.82 -13.26 -11.14
CA GLY A 22 8.17 -12.75 -9.82
C GLY A 22 7.64 -13.66 -8.70
N ARG A 23 8.51 -14.03 -7.77
CA ARG A 23 8.22 -14.97 -6.67
C ARG A 23 8.33 -14.36 -5.28
N HIS A 24 8.87 -13.15 -5.19
CA HIS A 24 9.18 -12.47 -3.94
C HIS A 24 8.14 -11.45 -3.54
N LEU A 25 7.99 -11.28 -2.23
CA LEU A 25 7.22 -10.23 -1.60
C LEU A 25 8.10 -9.00 -1.39
N LEU A 26 7.54 -7.81 -1.60
CA LEU A 26 8.12 -6.56 -1.16
C LEU A 26 7.53 -6.20 0.20
N VAL A 27 8.38 -5.89 1.19
CA VAL A 27 7.96 -5.42 2.51
C VAL A 27 8.58 -4.06 2.78
N LEU A 28 7.76 -3.09 3.20
CA LEU A 28 8.19 -1.78 3.68
C LEU A 28 7.97 -1.68 5.19
N ARG A 29 9.02 -1.28 5.91
CA ARG A 29 8.94 -0.97 7.35
C ARG A 29 9.85 0.20 7.67
N LYS A 30 9.30 1.24 8.33
CA LYS A 30 10.02 2.49 8.62
C LYS A 30 10.70 3.08 7.39
N GLY A 31 10.08 2.97 6.20
CA GLY A 31 10.66 3.46 4.94
C GLY A 31 11.86 2.67 4.41
N ASN A 32 12.23 1.55 5.04
CA ASN A 32 13.21 0.60 4.53
C ASN A 32 12.51 -0.47 3.68
N PHE A 33 13.21 -0.99 2.68
CA PHE A 33 12.69 -1.96 1.71
C PHE A 33 13.34 -3.33 1.92
N TYR A 34 12.51 -4.37 1.97
CA TYR A 34 12.96 -5.76 2.14
C TYR A 34 12.26 -6.64 1.12
N VAL A 35 12.96 -7.67 0.64
CA VAL A 35 12.38 -8.68 -0.24
C VAL A 35 12.77 -10.08 0.22
N PHE A 36 11.86 -11.03 0.06
CA PHE A 36 12.11 -12.46 0.22
C PHE A 36 11.09 -13.28 -0.60
N ASP A 37 11.46 -14.49 -1.01
CA ASP A 37 10.59 -15.37 -1.79
C ASP A 37 9.38 -15.85 -0.97
N VAL A 38 8.18 -15.76 -1.55
CA VAL A 38 6.94 -16.35 -1.01
C VAL A 38 6.39 -17.49 -1.87
N VAL A 39 6.95 -17.65 -3.08
CA VAL A 39 6.75 -18.78 -3.97
C VAL A 39 8.11 -19.43 -4.24
N ASP A 40 8.25 -20.74 -4.03
CA ASP A 40 9.49 -21.46 -4.31
C ASP A 40 9.72 -21.67 -5.82
N LYS A 41 10.87 -22.21 -6.18
CA LYS A 41 11.25 -22.49 -7.58
C LYS A 41 10.35 -23.52 -8.28
N ASP A 42 9.63 -24.32 -7.51
CA ASP A 42 8.74 -25.37 -7.99
C ASP A 42 7.29 -24.87 -8.10
N GLY A 43 7.04 -23.60 -7.74
CA GLY A 43 5.73 -22.93 -7.81
C GLY A 43 4.85 -23.11 -6.57
N ASN A 44 5.38 -23.67 -5.49
CA ASN A 44 4.63 -23.83 -4.24
C ASN A 44 4.77 -22.60 -3.34
N ILE A 45 3.77 -22.36 -2.50
CA ILE A 45 3.86 -21.32 -1.46
C ILE A 45 4.91 -21.75 -0.43
N VAL A 46 5.83 -20.83 -0.10
CA VAL A 46 6.80 -21.03 0.98
C VAL A 46 6.06 -21.28 2.30
N LYS A 47 6.57 -22.19 3.15
CA LYS A 47 5.88 -22.58 4.39
C LYS A 47 5.56 -21.35 5.25
N ALA A 48 4.34 -21.30 5.78
CA ALA A 48 3.88 -20.15 6.57
C ALA A 48 4.77 -19.87 7.80
N SER A 49 5.36 -20.90 8.41
CA SER A 49 6.32 -20.75 9.51
C SER A 49 7.65 -20.09 9.08
N GLU A 50 8.07 -20.27 7.83
CA GLU A 50 9.25 -19.60 7.26
C GLU A 50 8.94 -18.12 6.94
N ILE A 51 7.79 -17.85 6.31
CA ILE A 51 7.30 -16.48 6.09
C ILE A 51 7.18 -15.74 7.43
N HIS A 52 6.64 -16.40 8.46
CA HIS A 52 6.59 -15.84 9.82
C HIS A 52 8.00 -15.51 10.35
N ALA A 53 8.98 -16.40 10.18
CA ALA A 53 10.36 -16.12 10.58
C ALA A 53 10.94 -14.88 9.86
N HIS A 54 10.70 -14.74 8.55
CA HIS A 54 11.17 -13.62 7.75
C HIS A 54 10.50 -12.30 8.13
N LEU A 55 9.19 -12.28 8.34
CA LEU A 55 8.48 -11.09 8.82
C LEU A 55 8.91 -10.71 10.24
N LYS A 56 9.12 -11.69 11.13
CA LYS A 56 9.67 -11.44 12.47
C LYS A 56 11.07 -10.84 12.41
N HIS A 57 11.91 -11.31 11.48
CA HIS A 57 13.23 -10.74 11.24
C HIS A 57 13.15 -9.27 10.83
N ILE A 58 12.25 -8.91 9.90
CA ILE A 58 12.03 -7.52 9.46
C ILE A 58 11.48 -6.64 10.60
N LEU A 59 10.53 -7.16 11.39
CA LEU A 59 9.99 -6.46 12.58
C LEU A 59 11.07 -6.22 13.65
N SER A 60 12.08 -7.09 13.71
CA SER A 60 13.20 -6.99 14.65
C SER A 60 14.35 -6.12 14.15
N ASP A 61 14.35 -5.66 12.89
CA ASP A 61 15.39 -4.76 12.36
C ASP A 61 15.37 -3.44 13.16
N PRO A 62 16.48 -3.06 13.84
CA PRO A 62 16.55 -1.85 14.65
C PRO A 62 16.83 -0.58 13.82
N SER A 63 17.07 -0.72 12.52
CA SER A 63 17.44 0.40 11.64
C SER A 63 16.40 1.52 11.73
N PRO A 64 16.84 2.79 11.85
CA PRO A 64 15.95 3.92 11.82
C PRO A 64 15.33 4.08 10.42
N ALA A 65 14.39 5.02 10.30
CA ALA A 65 13.97 5.47 8.98
C ALA A 65 15.17 6.07 8.22
N PRO A 66 15.30 5.80 6.91
CA PRO A 66 16.34 6.43 6.10
C PRO A 66 16.22 7.96 6.17
N GLU A 67 17.34 8.67 6.08
CA GLU A 67 17.34 10.14 6.01
C GLU A 67 16.56 10.64 4.77
N PHE A 68 16.63 9.88 3.67
CA PHE A 68 15.92 10.15 2.41
C PHE A 68 15.03 8.95 2.02
N PRO A 69 13.81 8.83 2.58
CA PRO A 69 12.92 7.72 2.25
C PRO A 69 12.39 7.79 0.83
N LEU A 70 12.66 6.76 0.02
CA LEU A 70 12.28 6.73 -1.40
C LEU A 70 10.77 6.62 -1.64
N GLY A 71 9.98 6.20 -0.64
CA GLY A 71 8.51 6.11 -0.77
C GLY A 71 7.85 7.41 -1.22
N TYR A 72 8.40 8.56 -0.80
CA TYR A 72 7.92 9.89 -1.21
C TYR A 72 7.96 10.12 -2.72
N LEU A 73 8.92 9.52 -3.44
CA LEU A 73 9.08 9.75 -4.88
C LEU A 73 7.88 9.23 -5.67
N THR A 74 7.22 8.17 -5.21
CA THR A 74 6.02 7.63 -5.88
C THR A 74 4.78 8.51 -5.74
N SER A 75 4.84 9.54 -4.87
CA SER A 75 3.77 10.54 -4.71
C SER A 75 3.95 11.80 -5.56
N GLU A 76 5.07 11.94 -6.27
CA GLU A 76 5.36 13.12 -7.08
C GLU A 76 4.48 13.24 -8.33
N ASN A 77 4.51 14.43 -8.94
CA ASN A 77 4.03 14.60 -10.30
C ASN A 77 4.69 13.57 -11.23
N ARG A 78 3.91 12.96 -12.13
CA ARG A 78 4.36 11.80 -12.91
C ARG A 78 5.54 12.09 -13.84
N ASN A 79 5.61 13.28 -14.44
CA ASN A 79 6.77 13.67 -15.27
C ASN A 79 8.02 13.90 -14.40
N THR A 80 7.86 14.54 -13.24
CA THR A 80 8.96 14.69 -12.27
C THR A 80 9.47 13.33 -11.82
N TRP A 81 8.56 12.43 -11.43
CA TRP A 81 8.91 11.09 -10.98
C TRP A 81 9.57 10.28 -12.10
N ALA A 82 9.12 10.41 -13.35
CA ALA A 82 9.76 9.74 -14.49
C ALA A 82 11.24 10.13 -14.64
N LEU A 83 11.56 11.42 -14.51
CA LEU A 83 12.94 11.93 -14.58
C LEU A 83 13.79 11.47 -13.39
N VAL A 84 13.25 11.56 -12.18
CA VAL A 84 13.97 11.14 -10.96
C VAL A 84 14.18 9.63 -10.95
N ARG A 85 13.20 8.84 -11.43
CA ARG A 85 13.34 7.39 -11.58
C ARG A 85 14.44 7.06 -12.58
N GLN A 86 14.55 7.79 -13.70
CA GLN A 86 15.68 7.60 -14.61
C GLN A 86 17.03 7.88 -13.94
N THR A 87 17.12 8.95 -13.12
CA THR A 87 18.34 9.25 -12.35
C THR A 87 18.68 8.13 -11.33
N LEU A 88 17.68 7.46 -10.75
CA LEU A 88 17.92 6.27 -9.92
C LEU A 88 18.55 5.14 -10.75
N LEU A 89 18.06 4.87 -11.96
CA LEU A 89 18.64 3.84 -12.85
C LEU A 89 20.08 4.20 -13.22
N ASP A 90 20.33 5.46 -13.58
CA ASP A 90 21.65 5.97 -13.98
C ASP A 90 22.67 5.86 -12.81
N ASN A 91 22.18 5.92 -11.56
CA ASN A 91 22.98 5.70 -10.34
C ASN A 91 23.09 4.22 -9.92
N GLY A 92 22.77 3.29 -10.82
CA GLY A 92 22.98 1.84 -10.62
C GLY A 92 21.94 1.16 -9.74
N ASN A 93 20.75 1.75 -9.57
CA ASN A 93 19.67 1.17 -8.74
C ASN A 93 18.74 0.22 -9.51
N GLU A 94 19.12 -0.21 -10.71
CA GLU A 94 18.31 -1.07 -11.59
C GLU A 94 17.82 -2.35 -10.90
N GLU A 95 18.72 -3.08 -10.22
CA GLU A 95 18.37 -4.35 -9.56
C GLU A 95 17.36 -4.14 -8.42
N ALA A 96 17.55 -3.11 -7.61
CA ALA A 96 16.66 -2.79 -6.50
C ALA A 96 15.27 -2.37 -7.00
N LEU A 97 15.21 -1.52 -8.04
CA LEU A 97 13.95 -1.10 -8.66
C LEU A 97 13.24 -2.28 -9.34
N SER A 98 13.98 -3.13 -10.06
CA SER A 98 13.42 -4.34 -10.67
C SER A 98 12.78 -5.26 -9.63
N LYS A 99 13.41 -5.43 -8.46
CA LYS A 99 12.84 -6.22 -7.35
C LYS A 99 11.57 -5.58 -6.77
N ILE A 100 11.52 -4.26 -6.62
CA ILE A 100 10.30 -3.57 -6.17
C ILE A 100 9.16 -3.77 -7.18
N ASP A 101 9.46 -3.57 -8.45
CA ASP A 101 8.48 -3.56 -9.53
C ASP A 101 7.84 -4.95 -9.74
N SER A 102 8.68 -5.99 -9.76
CA SER A 102 8.29 -7.39 -10.03
C SER A 102 7.71 -8.16 -8.83
N ALA A 103 7.81 -7.61 -7.62
CA ALA A 103 7.31 -8.28 -6.41
C ALA A 103 5.80 -8.61 -6.51
N VAL A 104 5.36 -9.70 -5.89
CA VAL A 104 3.96 -10.16 -5.98
C VAL A 104 2.97 -9.07 -5.57
N PHE A 105 3.25 -8.35 -4.48
CA PHE A 105 2.58 -7.13 -4.03
C PHE A 105 3.48 -6.45 -2.99
N CYS A 106 3.04 -5.32 -2.42
CA CYS A 106 3.75 -4.63 -1.35
C CYS A 106 3.05 -4.85 0.00
N LEU A 107 3.79 -5.22 1.04
CA LEU A 107 3.31 -5.28 2.42
C LEU A 107 3.93 -4.13 3.22
N CYS A 108 3.12 -3.24 3.77
CA CYS A 108 3.57 -2.13 4.60
C CYS A 108 3.31 -2.46 6.06
N LEU A 109 4.37 -2.58 6.86
CA LEU A 109 4.30 -2.80 8.31
C LEU A 109 4.50 -1.45 9.00
N ASP A 110 3.40 -0.87 9.48
CA ASP A 110 3.40 0.37 10.25
C ASP A 110 3.60 0.07 11.74
N ASP A 111 4.49 0.81 12.39
CA ASP A 111 4.97 0.58 13.76
C ASP A 111 4.24 1.44 14.81
N PHE A 112 2.97 1.71 14.56
CA PHE A 112 2.08 2.44 15.45
C PHE A 112 0.66 1.86 15.36
N PRO A 113 -0.14 1.95 16.44
CA PRO A 113 -1.54 1.54 16.42
C PRO A 113 -2.43 2.60 15.77
N THR A 114 -3.63 2.18 15.37
CA THR A 114 -4.69 3.09 14.95
C THR A 114 -5.27 3.80 16.17
N LYS A 115 -5.58 5.10 16.04
CA LYS A 115 -6.05 5.94 17.17
C LYS A 115 -7.57 6.05 17.17
N ASP A 116 -8.10 6.40 16.00
CA ASP A 116 -9.52 6.55 15.72
C ASP A 116 -9.74 6.34 14.20
N ARG A 117 -10.98 6.51 13.75
CA ARG A 117 -11.35 6.31 12.34
C ARG A 117 -10.77 7.35 11.41
N ILE A 118 -10.55 8.58 11.88
CA ILE A 118 -9.96 9.65 11.08
C ILE A 118 -8.49 9.32 10.85
N HIS A 119 -7.77 8.95 11.91
CA HIS A 119 -6.39 8.47 11.84
C HIS A 119 -6.27 7.24 10.92
N LEU A 120 -7.20 6.28 11.03
CA LEU A 120 -7.27 5.13 10.14
C LEU A 120 -7.38 5.56 8.66
N SER A 121 -8.34 6.43 8.35
CA SER A 121 -8.56 6.90 6.98
C SER A 121 -7.34 7.60 6.40
N HIS A 122 -6.72 8.52 7.16
CA HIS A 122 -5.48 9.17 6.73
C HIS A 122 -4.34 8.15 6.53
N ASN A 123 -4.17 7.20 7.46
CA ASN A 123 -3.08 6.23 7.37
C ASN A 123 -3.20 5.29 6.16
N MET A 124 -4.42 4.82 5.87
CA MET A 124 -4.67 3.88 4.78
C MET A 124 -4.77 4.58 3.41
N LEU A 125 -5.14 5.86 3.39
CA LEU A 125 -5.20 6.65 2.15
C LEU A 125 -3.81 7.10 1.69
N HIS A 126 -3.00 7.67 2.57
CA HIS A 126 -1.70 8.25 2.20
C HIS A 126 -0.57 7.94 3.20
N GLY A 127 -0.89 7.65 4.47
CA GLY A 127 0.14 7.43 5.50
C GLY A 127 1.08 8.62 5.64
N SER A 128 2.31 8.37 6.08
CA SER A 128 3.38 9.37 6.20
C SER A 128 4.15 9.62 4.89
N GLY A 129 3.78 8.96 3.79
CA GLY A 129 4.48 8.99 2.51
C GLY A 129 5.75 8.13 2.46
N MET A 130 6.44 7.93 3.59
CA MET A 130 7.71 7.18 3.61
C MET A 130 7.55 5.66 3.45
N ASN A 131 6.46 5.09 4.00
CA ASN A 131 6.27 3.65 4.16
C ASN A 131 5.23 3.08 3.17
N ARG A 132 5.19 3.63 1.96
CA ARG A 132 4.29 3.23 0.87
C ARG A 132 5.07 3.24 -0.45
N TRP A 133 4.67 2.36 -1.37
CA TRP A 133 5.09 2.42 -2.77
C TRP A 133 3.85 2.53 -3.64
N PHE A 134 3.40 3.77 -3.89
CA PHE A 134 2.09 4.07 -4.47
C PHE A 134 1.92 3.57 -5.92
N ASP A 135 3.02 3.28 -6.60
CA ASP A 135 3.00 2.74 -7.96
C ASP A 135 2.67 1.24 -8.01
N LYS A 136 2.81 0.51 -6.89
CA LYS A 136 2.50 -0.92 -6.86
C LYS A 136 1.02 -1.13 -7.14
N SER A 137 0.67 -2.19 -7.86
CA SER A 137 -0.74 -2.56 -8.12
C SER A 137 -1.61 -2.45 -6.87
N PHE A 138 -1.13 -2.98 -5.75
CA PHE A 138 -1.64 -2.68 -4.42
C PHE A 138 -0.60 -2.91 -3.32
N SER A 139 -0.88 -2.30 -2.18
CA SER A 139 -0.22 -2.55 -0.90
C SER A 139 -1.23 -3.08 0.11
N ILE A 140 -0.87 -4.12 0.85
CA ILE A 140 -1.52 -4.45 2.12
C ILE A 140 -0.80 -3.65 3.19
N ILE A 141 -1.53 -2.87 3.97
CA ILE A 141 -1.01 -2.10 5.09
C ILE A 141 -1.46 -2.79 6.36
N MET A 142 -0.55 -2.97 7.32
CA MET A 142 -0.84 -3.54 8.64
C MET A 142 -0.18 -2.68 9.71
N THR A 143 -0.98 -2.20 10.66
CA THR A 143 -0.53 -1.44 11.84
C THR A 143 -0.15 -2.37 12.99
N GLU A 144 0.51 -1.83 14.01
CA GLU A 144 0.99 -2.59 15.18
C GLU A 144 -0.15 -3.31 15.93
N ASP A 145 -1.35 -2.72 15.95
CA ASP A 145 -2.55 -3.30 16.56
C ASP A 145 -3.27 -4.35 15.69
N GLY A 146 -2.70 -4.70 14.53
CA GLY A 146 -3.27 -5.66 13.58
C GLY A 146 -4.34 -5.10 12.66
N THR A 147 -4.66 -3.80 12.72
CA THR A 147 -5.56 -3.18 11.73
C THR A 147 -4.95 -3.27 10.34
N ALA A 148 -5.73 -3.74 9.37
CA ALA A 148 -5.25 -3.93 8.01
C ALA A 148 -6.18 -3.32 6.97
N ALA A 149 -5.58 -2.83 5.87
CA ALA A 149 -6.31 -2.31 4.71
C ALA A 149 -5.53 -2.53 3.41
N ILE A 150 -6.21 -2.32 2.29
CA ILE A 150 -5.60 -2.34 0.95
C ILE A 150 -5.59 -0.91 0.39
N ASN A 151 -4.41 -0.44 -0.02
CA ASN A 151 -4.21 0.77 -0.81
C ASN A 151 -3.82 0.34 -2.23
N PHE A 152 -4.49 0.81 -3.28
CA PHE A 152 -4.26 0.31 -4.64
C PHE A 152 -4.13 1.42 -5.67
N GLU A 153 -3.28 1.18 -6.67
CA GLU A 153 -3.09 2.08 -7.81
C GLU A 153 -4.29 1.94 -8.76
N HIS A 154 -4.92 3.06 -9.13
CA HIS A 154 -6.22 3.02 -9.82
C HIS A 154 -6.09 2.79 -11.33
N SER A 155 -4.98 3.13 -11.98
CA SER A 155 -4.91 3.15 -13.44
C SER A 155 -5.03 1.78 -14.11
N TRP A 156 -4.75 0.68 -13.39
CA TRP A 156 -4.82 -0.67 -13.95
C TRP A 156 -6.21 -1.32 -13.93
N GLY A 157 -7.20 -0.75 -13.22
CA GLY A 157 -8.53 -1.35 -13.11
C GLY A 157 -9.57 -0.52 -12.36
N ASP A 158 -10.80 -1.03 -12.27
CA ASP A 158 -11.97 -0.38 -11.68
C ASP A 158 -12.23 -0.74 -10.21
N GLY A 159 -11.33 -1.52 -9.60
CA GLY A 159 -11.43 -1.97 -8.21
C GLY A 159 -12.24 -3.27 -8.00
N VAL A 160 -12.96 -3.80 -8.98
CA VAL A 160 -13.73 -5.06 -8.81
C VAL A 160 -12.81 -6.24 -8.48
N ALA A 161 -11.66 -6.31 -9.15
CA ALA A 161 -10.64 -7.32 -8.87
C ALA A 161 -10.06 -7.17 -7.44
N VAL A 162 -9.88 -5.95 -6.95
CA VAL A 162 -9.38 -5.66 -5.60
C VAL A 162 -10.42 -6.07 -4.56
N LEU A 163 -11.69 -5.72 -4.76
CA LEU A 163 -12.78 -6.11 -3.86
C LEU A 163 -12.93 -7.64 -3.78
N ARG A 164 -12.84 -8.34 -4.92
CA ARG A 164 -12.87 -9.80 -4.93
C ARG A 164 -11.70 -10.39 -4.14
N PHE A 165 -10.48 -9.89 -4.38
CA PHE A 165 -9.29 -10.31 -3.64
C PHE A 165 -9.46 -10.08 -2.13
N GLN A 166 -9.88 -8.88 -1.73
CA GLN A 166 -10.10 -8.55 -0.32
C GLN A 166 -11.09 -9.50 0.36
N ASN A 167 -12.23 -9.79 -0.29
CA ASN A 167 -13.24 -10.69 0.27
C ASN A 167 -12.72 -12.11 0.47
N GLU A 168 -12.01 -12.65 -0.52
CA GLU A 168 -11.44 -14.01 -0.42
C GLU A 168 -10.31 -14.08 0.61
N VAL A 169 -9.41 -13.10 0.64
CA VAL A 169 -8.32 -13.05 1.63
C VAL A 169 -8.87 -12.87 3.05
N PHE A 170 -9.84 -11.97 3.25
CA PHE A 170 -10.45 -11.79 4.57
C PHE A 170 -11.12 -13.07 5.06
N LYS A 171 -11.88 -13.73 4.19
CA LYS A 171 -12.53 -15.00 4.54
C LYS A 171 -11.50 -16.09 4.84
N ASP A 172 -10.53 -16.30 3.97
CA ASP A 172 -9.54 -17.38 4.13
C ASP A 172 -8.64 -17.16 5.34
N SER A 173 -8.13 -15.95 5.55
CA SER A 173 -7.26 -15.64 6.69
C SER A 173 -7.97 -15.70 8.05
N THR A 174 -9.30 -15.51 8.10
CA THR A 174 -10.07 -15.57 9.36
C THR A 174 -10.67 -16.94 9.64
N GLU A 175 -11.12 -17.67 8.61
CA GLU A 175 -11.71 -19.00 8.76
C GLU A 175 -10.66 -20.12 8.77
N ARG A 176 -9.53 -19.93 8.06
CA ARG A 176 -8.47 -20.94 7.86
C ARG A 176 -7.07 -20.32 7.99
N PRO A 177 -6.74 -19.72 9.13
CA PRO A 177 -5.45 -19.06 9.32
C PRO A 177 -4.28 -20.03 9.13
N SER A 178 -3.25 -19.62 8.39
CA SER A 178 -2.06 -20.45 8.14
C SER A 178 -1.14 -20.58 9.37
N VAL A 179 -1.27 -19.67 10.33
CA VAL A 179 -0.57 -19.64 11.62
C VAL A 179 -1.51 -19.12 12.71
N SER A 180 -1.26 -19.49 13.97
CA SER A 180 -1.91 -18.94 15.16
C SER A 180 -0.94 -18.05 15.95
N PRO A 181 -1.41 -17.26 16.93
CA PRO A 181 -0.54 -16.49 17.83
C PRO A 181 0.50 -17.34 18.58
N GLU A 182 0.20 -18.62 18.81
CA GLU A 182 1.08 -19.59 19.48
C GLU A 182 2.04 -20.29 18.51
N SER A 183 1.86 -20.11 17.20
CA SER A 183 2.70 -20.76 16.19
C SER A 183 4.13 -20.23 16.24
N ALA A 184 5.10 -21.12 16.41
CA ALA A 184 6.50 -20.73 16.40
C ALA A 184 7.01 -20.45 14.97
N PRO A 185 7.86 -19.42 14.77
CA PRO A 185 8.55 -19.24 13.50
C PRO A 185 9.50 -20.42 13.24
N ALA A 186 9.69 -20.77 11.97
CA ALA A 186 10.63 -21.82 11.59
C ALA A 186 12.07 -21.43 11.98
N ALA A 187 12.90 -22.42 12.32
CA ALA A 187 14.32 -22.24 12.58
C ALA A 187 15.10 -22.12 11.26
N VAL A 188 14.91 -21.00 10.56
CA VAL A 188 15.57 -20.68 9.28
C VAL A 188 16.44 -19.42 9.39
N ASP A 189 17.51 -19.39 8.61
CA ASP A 189 18.42 -18.23 8.55
C ASP A 189 17.82 -17.11 7.70
N SER A 190 16.97 -16.30 8.33
CA SER A 190 16.29 -15.17 7.67
C SER A 190 17.26 -14.09 7.20
N SER A 191 18.47 -14.00 7.77
CA SER A 191 19.47 -13.01 7.34
C SER A 191 20.02 -13.25 5.94
N LYS A 192 19.90 -14.50 5.45
CA LYS A 192 20.27 -14.87 4.08
C LYS A 192 19.09 -14.86 3.11
N ALA A 193 17.88 -15.13 3.61
CA ALA A 193 16.67 -15.20 2.80
C ALA A 193 16.02 -13.82 2.58
N VAL A 194 16.11 -12.93 3.58
CA VAL A 194 15.57 -11.57 3.50
C VAL A 194 16.67 -10.62 3.05
N GLN A 195 16.48 -10.03 1.88
CA GLN A 195 17.36 -8.99 1.38
C GLN A 195 16.80 -7.62 1.72
N LYS A 196 17.54 -6.83 2.50
CA LYS A 196 17.31 -5.39 2.61
C LYS A 196 17.85 -4.70 1.36
N LEU A 197 17.00 -3.98 0.63
CA LEU A 197 17.41 -3.25 -0.55
C LEU A 197 18.16 -1.97 -0.14
N THR A 198 19.23 -1.67 -0.84
CA THR A 198 20.03 -0.46 -0.66
C THR A 198 20.00 0.35 -1.94
N PHE A 199 20.11 1.67 -1.80
CA PHE A 199 20.02 2.59 -2.92
C PHE A 199 21.19 3.57 -2.89
N ASN A 200 21.80 3.76 -4.05
CA ASN A 200 22.83 4.77 -4.29
C ASN A 200 22.13 6.09 -4.62
N LEU A 201 22.24 7.06 -3.70
CA LEU A 201 21.65 8.38 -3.84
C LEU A 201 22.75 9.43 -3.95
N ASP A 202 22.81 10.10 -5.10
CA ASP A 202 23.59 11.34 -5.24
C ASP A 202 22.83 12.52 -4.61
N ASP A 203 23.44 13.71 -4.62
CA ASP A 203 22.84 14.90 -4.01
C ASP A 203 21.58 15.38 -4.75
N SER A 204 21.46 15.09 -6.05
CA SER A 204 20.27 15.39 -6.84
C SER A 204 19.08 14.54 -6.39
N LEU A 205 19.28 13.23 -6.19
CA LEU A 205 18.27 12.31 -5.68
C LEU A 205 17.85 12.65 -4.25
N LYS A 206 18.81 12.99 -3.38
CA LYS A 206 18.51 13.45 -2.01
C LYS A 206 17.64 14.71 -2.01
N ALA A 207 17.96 15.68 -2.87
CA ALA A 207 17.16 16.88 -3.05
C ALA A 207 15.75 16.55 -3.58
N ALA A 208 15.64 15.65 -4.57
CA ALA A 208 14.37 15.21 -5.12
C ALA A 208 13.48 14.54 -4.06
N VAL A 209 14.03 13.67 -3.20
CA VAL A 209 13.28 13.07 -2.08
C VAL A 209 12.81 14.15 -1.10
N SER A 210 13.67 15.12 -0.79
CA SER A 210 13.33 16.21 0.14
C SER A 210 12.21 17.09 -0.39
N ASP A 211 12.21 17.38 -1.69
CA ASP A 211 11.17 18.19 -2.33
C ASP A 211 9.86 17.42 -2.52
N ALA A 212 9.94 16.12 -2.86
CA ALA A 212 8.77 15.23 -2.88
C ALA A 212 8.10 15.18 -1.50
N LYS A 213 8.89 15.07 -0.43
CA LYS A 213 8.39 15.14 0.94
C LYS A 213 7.67 16.46 1.24
N LYS A 214 8.28 17.60 0.95
CA LYS A 214 7.65 18.91 1.19
C LYS A 214 6.31 19.04 0.47
N LYS A 215 6.23 18.60 -0.79
CA LYS A 215 4.99 18.62 -1.58
C LYS A 215 3.94 17.67 -1.01
N PHE A 216 4.36 16.46 -0.63
CA PHE A 216 3.48 15.49 0.01
C PHE A 216 2.89 16.04 1.32
N ASP A 217 3.73 16.57 2.20
CA ASP A 217 3.32 17.13 3.48
C ASP A 217 2.37 18.32 3.29
N ALA A 218 2.62 19.19 2.29
CA ALA A 218 1.74 20.30 1.95
C ALA A 218 0.38 19.83 1.41
N LEU A 219 0.36 18.82 0.53
CA LEU A 219 -0.86 18.26 -0.04
C LEU A 219 -1.71 17.60 1.04
N VAL A 220 -1.09 16.72 1.84
CA VAL A 220 -1.77 16.02 2.94
C VAL A 220 -2.24 16.99 4.01
N GLY A 221 -1.46 18.04 4.32
CA GLY A 221 -1.85 19.07 5.28
C GLY A 221 -3.10 19.88 4.88
N SER A 222 -3.49 19.85 3.61
CA SER A 222 -4.72 20.49 3.11
C SER A 222 -5.95 19.57 3.11
N LEU A 223 -5.77 18.27 3.37
CA LEU A 223 -6.82 17.26 3.33
C LEU A 223 -7.47 17.10 4.71
N THR A 224 -8.78 17.25 4.78
CA THR A 224 -9.59 16.92 5.97
C THR A 224 -10.47 15.71 5.68
N ILE A 225 -10.47 14.74 6.57
CA ILE A 225 -11.37 13.57 6.51
C ILE A 225 -12.23 13.57 7.76
N GLU A 226 -13.54 13.33 7.58
CA GLU A 226 -14.44 12.97 8.67
C GLU A 226 -15.34 11.80 8.28
N ALA A 227 -15.81 11.04 9.26
CA ALA A 227 -16.67 9.88 9.08
C ALA A 227 -17.90 9.93 10.00
N MET A 228 -19.08 9.75 9.41
CA MET A 228 -20.34 9.67 10.13
C MET A 228 -20.94 8.25 10.02
N GLU A 229 -21.45 7.73 11.14
CA GLU A 229 -22.30 6.53 11.15
C GLU A 229 -23.76 6.90 11.32
N PHE A 230 -24.57 6.64 10.29
CA PHE A 230 -26.02 6.79 10.40
C PHE A 230 -26.67 5.56 11.05
N LYS A 231 -27.07 5.68 12.32
CA LYS A 231 -27.57 4.54 13.14
C LYS A 231 -29.10 4.38 13.18
N ARG A 232 -29.87 5.30 12.59
CA ARG A 232 -31.34 5.30 12.68
C ARG A 232 -32.02 4.30 11.73
N GLY A 233 -31.27 3.72 10.78
CA GLY A 233 -31.78 2.74 9.83
C GLY A 233 -30.83 2.55 8.65
N GLY A 234 -31.30 1.85 7.62
CA GLY A 234 -30.51 1.57 6.43
C GLY A 234 -31.31 0.75 5.41
N LYS A 235 -30.62 -0.19 4.76
CA LYS A 235 -31.17 -1.03 3.67
C LYS A 235 -32.51 -1.68 4.01
N GLU A 236 -32.61 -2.35 5.16
CA GLU A 236 -33.82 -3.09 5.54
C GLU A 236 -35.04 -2.16 5.70
N PHE A 237 -34.88 -1.04 6.41
CA PHE A 237 -35.94 -0.04 6.56
C PHE A 237 -36.36 0.56 5.21
N LEU A 238 -35.41 1.02 4.39
CA LEU A 238 -35.72 1.66 3.11
C LEU A 238 -36.44 0.71 2.13
N LYS A 239 -36.08 -0.57 2.16
CA LYS A 239 -36.79 -1.60 1.38
C LYS A 239 -38.26 -1.76 1.80
N THR A 240 -38.59 -1.67 3.10
CA THR A 240 -40.00 -1.68 3.54
C THR A 240 -40.81 -0.51 3.00
N GLN A 241 -40.14 0.62 2.74
CA GLN A 241 -40.74 1.81 2.14
C GLN A 241 -40.74 1.78 0.60
N LYS A 242 -40.30 0.66 -0.01
CA LYS A 242 -40.13 0.49 -1.46
C LYS A 242 -39.18 1.52 -2.09
N LEU A 243 -38.18 1.98 -1.33
CA LEU A 243 -37.18 2.93 -1.80
C LEU A 243 -35.85 2.22 -2.07
N SER A 244 -35.17 2.61 -3.14
CA SER A 244 -33.79 2.16 -3.41
C SER A 244 -32.84 2.77 -2.37
N PRO A 245 -32.11 1.95 -1.57
CA PRO A 245 -31.18 2.47 -0.58
C PRO A 245 -30.09 3.35 -1.19
N ASP A 246 -29.61 2.98 -2.36
CA ASP A 246 -28.59 3.74 -3.10
C ASP A 246 -29.13 5.10 -3.56
N ALA A 247 -30.33 5.13 -4.17
CA ALA A 247 -30.95 6.37 -4.62
C ALA A 247 -31.20 7.34 -3.45
N ILE A 248 -31.58 6.84 -2.27
CA ILE A 248 -31.77 7.65 -1.06
C ILE A 248 -30.43 8.17 -0.54
N SER A 249 -29.36 7.37 -0.58
CA SER A 249 -28.01 7.81 -0.24
C SER A 249 -27.56 8.94 -1.16
N GLN A 250 -27.71 8.78 -2.48
CA GLN A 250 -27.38 9.82 -3.48
C GLN A 250 -28.20 11.09 -3.28
N LEU A 251 -29.51 10.96 -3.06
CA LEU A 251 -30.39 12.10 -2.76
C LEU A 251 -29.94 12.86 -1.50
N SER A 252 -29.45 12.13 -0.48
CA SER A 252 -28.93 12.76 0.74
C SER A 252 -27.70 13.64 0.47
N PHE A 253 -26.81 13.23 -0.44
CA PHE A 253 -25.67 14.06 -0.86
C PHE A 253 -26.13 15.31 -1.62
N GLN A 254 -27.10 15.16 -2.53
CA GLN A 254 -27.68 16.30 -3.26
C GLN A 254 -28.35 17.31 -2.32
N MET A 255 -29.14 16.83 -1.34
CA MET A 255 -29.76 17.69 -0.33
C MET A 255 -28.73 18.35 0.59
N ALA A 256 -27.69 17.62 1.01
CA ALA A 256 -26.64 18.15 1.86
C ALA A 256 -25.86 19.26 1.13
N PHE A 257 -25.47 19.03 -0.12
CA PHE A 257 -24.75 20.00 -0.93
C PHE A 257 -25.60 21.26 -1.20
N LEU A 258 -26.87 21.09 -1.60
CA LEU A 258 -27.80 22.20 -1.78
C LEU A 258 -28.00 23.00 -0.49
N ARG A 259 -28.12 22.33 0.66
CA ARG A 259 -28.28 23.00 1.96
C ARG A 259 -27.03 23.78 2.36
N GLN A 260 -25.84 23.24 2.09
CA GLN A 260 -24.57 23.86 2.50
C GLN A 260 -24.15 25.01 1.57
N TYR A 261 -24.37 24.87 0.26
CA TYR A 261 -23.84 25.78 -0.76
C TYR A 261 -24.89 26.49 -1.61
N GLY A 262 -26.16 26.10 -1.54
CA GLY A 262 -27.25 26.72 -2.30
C GLY A 262 -27.23 26.39 -3.81
N GLN A 263 -26.56 25.32 -4.22
CA GLN A 263 -26.36 24.94 -5.63
C GLN A 263 -26.54 23.43 -5.85
N THR A 264 -26.53 22.98 -7.11
CA THR A 264 -26.56 21.56 -7.51
C THR A 264 -25.29 21.21 -8.28
N THR A 265 -24.73 20.02 -8.04
CA THR A 265 -23.55 19.47 -8.72
C THR A 265 -23.93 18.60 -9.91
#